data_AF-A0A6N9AVH0-F1
#
_entry.id   AF-A0A6N9AVH0-F1
#
_cell.length_a   1.000
_cell.length_b   1.000
_cell.length_c   1.000
_cell.angle_alpha   90.00
_cell.angle_beta   90.00
_cell.angle_gamma   90.00
#
_symmetry.space_group_name_H-M   'P 1'
#
loop_
_entity.id
_entity.type
_entity.pdbx_description
1 polymer ?
#
loop_
_entity_poly.entity_id
_entity_poly.type
_entity_poly.pdbx_seq_one_letter_code
_entity_poly.pdbx_strand_id
1 'polypeptide(L)'
;MTIVGVLYIILAAMFVWSIIHGQKVIRTERTDAVFGNPIRTMGGWHWVICGVSSLMLFWLTFSWDAGKAFFPEAANELCQVAKLNRAVKPIRSAYPLDNRYLLSTRLLERDFKQIDLLYVRLSGTDFNSDDREELNDIINLMRDVLAAQADPKFISPDTEGRFKEIADRINRVADDLLDEGYPGPADPKLLEEALAQPGWGESSTEIP
;
A
#
# COMPACT_ATOMS: atom_id res chain seq x y z
N MET A 1 13.62 22.87 14.42
CA MET A 1 14.12 22.44 13.10
C MET A 1 15.14 21.33 13.34
N THR A 2 14.88 20.12 12.88
CA THR A 2 15.75 18.94 13.16
C THR A 2 17.08 19.04 12.42
N ILE A 3 18.10 18.30 12.86
CA ILE A 3 19.45 18.26 12.24
C ILE A 3 19.36 17.96 10.74
N VAL A 4 18.45 17.06 10.35
CA VAL A 4 18.21 16.67 8.96
C VAL A 4 17.64 17.81 8.12
N GLY A 5 16.72 18.61 8.67
CA GLY A 5 16.19 19.79 7.97
C GLY A 5 17.27 20.85 7.73
N VAL A 6 18.16 21.08 8.70
CA VAL A 6 19.29 22.00 8.55
C VAL A 6 20.25 21.50 7.47
N LEU A 7 20.59 20.22 7.49
CA LEU A 7 21.42 19.59 6.46
C LEU A 7 20.82 19.73 5.07
N TYR A 8 19.50 19.54 4.91
CA TYR A 8 18.82 19.68 3.63
C TYR A 8 18.95 21.10 3.05
N ILE A 9 18.74 22.13 3.88
CA ILE A 9 18.88 23.53 3.44
C ILE A 9 20.34 23.84 3.04
N ILE A 10 21.31 23.36 3.82
CA ILE A 10 22.73 23.55 3.51
C ILE A 10 23.10 22.89 2.17
N LEU A 11 22.64 21.65 1.93
CA LEU A 11 22.87 20.95 0.67
C LEU A 11 22.21 21.66 -0.52
N ALA A 12 20.99 22.18 -0.35
CA ALA A 12 20.31 22.97 -1.38
C ALA A 12 21.09 24.26 -1.71
N ALA A 13 21.57 24.96 -0.68
CA ALA A 13 22.39 26.15 -0.85
C ALA A 13 23.71 25.84 -1.56
N MET A 14 24.41 24.76 -1.17
CA MET A 14 25.65 24.32 -1.81
C MET A 14 25.45 23.90 -3.27
N PHE A 15 24.33 23.25 -3.59
CA PHE A 15 23.97 22.88 -4.96
C PHE A 15 23.80 24.12 -5.86
N VAL A 16 22.99 25.10 -5.41
CA VAL A 16 22.77 26.35 -6.16
C VAL A 16 24.06 27.16 -6.28
N TRP A 17 24.81 27.30 -5.18
CA TRP A 17 26.07 28.03 -5.16
C TRP A 17 27.10 27.41 -6.12
N SER A 18 27.22 26.09 -6.14
CA SER A 18 28.15 25.39 -7.03
C SER A 18 27.84 25.63 -8.52
N ILE A 19 26.56 25.66 -8.90
CA ILE A 19 26.15 25.96 -10.28
C ILE A 19 26.54 27.39 -10.66
N ILE A 20 26.23 28.37 -9.81
CA ILE A 20 26.56 29.78 -10.05
C ILE A 20 28.09 29.97 -10.15
N HIS A 21 28.83 29.35 -9.24
CA HIS A 21 30.29 29.39 -9.23
C HIS A 21 30.87 28.75 -10.50
N GLY A 22 30.39 27.56 -10.89
CA GLY A 22 30.84 26.86 -12.08
C GLY A 22 30.57 27.66 -13.37
N GLN A 23 29.41 28.28 -13.50
CA GLN A 23 29.10 29.16 -14.63
C GLN A 23 30.03 30.37 -14.70
N LYS A 24 30.36 30.97 -13.55
CA LYS A 24 31.29 32.10 -13.47
C LYS A 24 32.70 31.70 -13.90
N VAL A 25 33.20 30.54 -13.44
CA VAL A 25 34.52 30.00 -13.80
C VAL A 25 34.61 29.72 -15.31
N ILE A 26 33.62 29.04 -15.88
CA ILE A 26 33.56 28.74 -17.32
C ILE A 26 33.61 30.01 -18.18
N ARG A 27 32.99 31.11 -17.72
CA ARG A 27 33.00 32.39 -18.42
C ARG A 27 34.36 33.10 -18.38
N THR A 28 35.19 32.80 -17.39
CA THR A 28 36.51 33.45 -17.19
C THR A 28 37.68 32.63 -17.74
N GLU A 29 37.52 31.31 -17.92
CA GLU A 29 38.57 30.45 -18.48
C GLU A 29 38.56 30.48 -20.02
N ARG A 30 39.73 30.73 -20.64
CA ARG A 30 39.89 30.63 -22.10
C ARG A 30 39.98 29.16 -22.52
N THR A 31 39.21 28.77 -23.51
CA THR A 31 39.03 27.41 -24.04
C THR A 31 40.19 26.86 -24.87
N ASP A 32 41.42 27.38 -24.71
CA ASP A 32 42.58 27.03 -25.55
C ASP A 32 43.47 25.93 -24.93
N ALA A 33 43.08 25.33 -23.81
CA ALA A 33 43.81 24.22 -23.20
C ALA A 33 43.37 22.87 -23.79
N VAL A 34 44.23 22.30 -24.63
CA VAL A 34 44.16 20.92 -25.15
C VAL A 34 44.06 19.93 -23.98
N PHE A 35 43.32 18.82 -24.17
CA PHE A 35 43.21 17.72 -23.20
C PHE A 35 44.61 17.31 -22.69
N GLY A 36 44.86 17.37 -21.37
CA GLY A 36 46.14 16.99 -20.75
C GLY A 36 46.79 18.03 -19.82
N ASN A 37 46.24 19.24 -19.68
CA ASN A 37 46.78 20.24 -18.74
C ASN A 37 46.32 19.96 -17.28
N PRO A 38 47.24 19.75 -16.31
CA PRO A 38 46.91 19.46 -14.91
C PRO A 38 46.09 20.57 -14.21
N ILE A 39 46.16 21.81 -14.71
CA ILE A 39 45.40 22.96 -14.18
C ILE A 39 43.89 22.75 -14.39
N ARG A 40 43.47 22.11 -15.50
CA ARG A 40 42.07 21.78 -15.77
C ARG A 40 41.55 20.64 -14.87
N THR A 41 42.43 19.73 -14.45
CA THR A 41 42.06 18.60 -13.58
C THR A 41 41.81 19.04 -12.14
N MET A 42 42.46 20.11 -11.65
CA MET A 42 42.23 20.65 -10.30
C MET A 42 41.03 21.62 -10.22
N GLY A 43 40.58 22.21 -11.33
CA GLY A 43 39.53 23.24 -11.35
C GLY A 43 38.09 22.72 -11.19
N GLY A 44 37.83 21.42 -11.37
CA GLY A 44 36.48 20.86 -11.46
C GLY A 44 35.78 20.50 -10.14
N TRP A 45 36.35 20.84 -8.99
CA TRP A 45 35.84 20.42 -7.67
C TRP A 45 34.39 20.88 -7.39
N HIS A 46 33.99 22.04 -7.93
CA HIS A 46 32.62 22.53 -7.77
C HIS A 46 31.61 21.56 -8.42
N TRP A 47 31.91 20.95 -9.56
CA TRP A 47 31.03 19.95 -10.18
C TRP A 47 30.90 18.68 -9.34
N VAL A 48 31.93 18.31 -8.57
CA VAL A 48 31.85 17.20 -7.61
C VAL A 48 30.85 17.56 -6.50
N ILE A 49 30.92 18.76 -5.94
CA ILE A 49 29.97 19.24 -4.94
C ILE A 49 28.54 19.29 -5.49
N CYS A 50 28.37 19.71 -6.75
CA CYS A 50 27.08 19.70 -7.43
C CYS A 50 26.51 18.27 -7.51
N GLY A 51 27.32 17.31 -7.96
CA GLY A 51 26.92 15.90 -8.08
C GLY A 51 26.57 15.27 -6.72
N VAL A 52 27.42 15.45 -5.71
CA VAL A 52 27.19 14.91 -4.36
C VAL A 52 25.96 15.55 -3.71
N SER A 53 25.81 16.87 -3.81
CA SER A 53 24.65 17.57 -3.24
C SER A 53 23.36 17.16 -3.93
N SER A 54 23.36 17.02 -5.26
CA SER A 54 22.20 16.53 -6.03
C SER A 54 21.79 15.12 -5.60
N LEU A 55 22.75 14.20 -5.52
CA LEU A 55 22.48 12.82 -5.10
C LEU A 55 21.94 12.76 -3.66
N MET A 56 22.52 13.52 -2.74
CA MET A 56 22.06 13.59 -1.35
C MET A 56 20.68 14.24 -1.22
N LEU A 57 20.40 15.31 -1.96
CA LEU A 57 19.07 15.93 -1.99
C LEU A 57 18.02 14.97 -2.54
N PHE A 58 18.33 14.25 -3.61
CA PHE A 58 17.45 13.22 -4.16
C PHE A 58 17.18 12.13 -3.11
N TRP A 59 18.23 11.61 -2.49
CA TRP A 59 18.11 10.60 -1.43
C TRP A 59 17.26 11.08 -0.25
N LEU A 60 17.54 12.28 0.27
CA LEU A 60 16.80 12.83 1.40
C LEU A 60 15.34 13.12 1.06
N THR A 61 15.02 13.49 -0.19
CA THR A 61 13.63 13.73 -0.62
C THR A 61 12.77 12.47 -0.52
N PHE A 62 13.35 11.28 -0.72
CA PHE A 62 12.65 10.00 -0.54
C PHE A 62 12.82 9.40 0.87
N SER A 63 13.57 10.07 1.75
CA SER A 63 13.78 9.60 3.12
C SER A 63 12.67 10.05 4.04
N TRP A 64 12.26 9.15 4.92
CA TRP A 64 11.31 9.41 6.00
C TRP A 64 11.78 10.54 6.95
N ASP A 65 13.09 10.69 7.14
CA ASP A 65 13.65 11.69 8.05
C ASP A 65 13.47 13.13 7.55
N ALA A 66 13.43 13.36 6.23
CA ALA A 66 13.10 14.67 5.67
C ALA A 66 11.62 15.00 5.86
N GLY A 67 10.74 14.02 5.68
CA GLY A 67 9.29 14.15 5.95
C GLY A 67 9.03 14.61 7.38
N LYS A 68 9.64 13.94 8.37
CA LYS A 68 9.55 14.35 9.80
C LYS A 68 10.16 15.73 10.08
N ALA A 69 11.22 16.12 9.36
CA ALA A 69 11.91 17.39 9.57
C ALA A 69 11.09 18.61 9.16
N PHE A 70 10.35 18.51 8.05
CA PHE A 70 9.58 19.62 7.48
C PHE A 70 8.08 19.55 7.79
N PHE A 71 7.53 18.34 7.92
CA PHE A 71 6.10 18.10 8.16
C PHE A 71 5.91 17.07 9.29
N PRO A 72 6.22 17.43 10.55
CA PRO A 72 6.20 16.49 11.67
C PRO A 72 4.81 15.89 11.93
N GLU A 73 3.75 16.69 11.82
CA GLU A 73 2.36 16.23 11.99
C GLU A 73 1.96 15.26 10.87
N ALA A 74 2.17 15.64 9.61
CA ALA A 74 1.85 14.78 8.47
C ALA A 74 2.64 13.46 8.46
N ALA A 75 3.90 13.48 8.93
CA ALA A 75 4.69 12.26 9.11
C ALA A 75 4.10 11.35 10.21
N ASN A 76 3.57 11.92 11.29
CA ASN A 76 2.90 11.12 12.32
C ASN A 76 1.60 10.50 11.78
N GLU A 77 0.78 11.28 11.07
CA GLU A 77 -0.45 10.79 10.42
C GLU A 77 -0.17 9.68 9.39
N LEU A 78 0.82 9.86 8.52
CA LEU A 78 1.23 8.83 7.55
C LEU A 78 1.68 7.54 8.24
N CYS A 79 2.36 7.65 9.38
CA CYS A 79 2.72 6.49 10.19
C CYS A 79 1.47 5.78 10.74
N GLN A 80 0.49 6.53 11.25
CA GLN A 80 -0.78 5.97 11.72
C GLN A 80 -1.56 5.28 10.61
N VAL A 81 -1.64 5.88 9.42
CA VAL A 81 -2.25 5.26 8.24
C VAL A 81 -1.52 3.98 7.85
N ALA A 82 -0.19 3.97 7.88
CA ALA A 82 0.59 2.76 7.60
C ALA A 82 0.33 1.65 8.64
N LYS A 83 0.15 2.00 9.92
CA LYS A 83 -0.22 1.05 10.98
C LYS A 83 -1.61 0.46 10.73
N LEU A 84 -2.60 1.30 10.42
CA LEU A 84 -3.95 0.84 10.07
C LEU A 84 -3.89 -0.11 8.86
N ASN A 85 -3.16 0.26 7.82
CA ASN A 85 -2.99 -0.56 6.63
C ASN A 85 -2.35 -1.93 6.96
N ARG A 86 -1.30 -1.93 7.80
CA ARG A 86 -0.66 -3.16 8.28
C ARG A 86 -1.60 -4.03 9.11
N ALA A 87 -2.40 -3.44 9.99
CA ALA A 87 -3.39 -4.13 10.82
C ALA A 87 -4.54 -4.74 9.98
N VAL A 88 -4.92 -4.08 8.89
CA VAL A 88 -5.94 -4.56 7.95
C VAL A 88 -5.39 -5.63 6.99
N LYS A 89 -4.07 -5.72 6.80
CA LYS A 89 -3.44 -6.66 5.85
C LYS A 89 -3.77 -8.15 6.10
N PRO A 90 -3.80 -8.67 7.35
CA PRO A 90 -4.27 -10.03 7.62
C PRO A 90 -5.73 -10.25 7.21
N ILE A 91 -6.60 -9.26 7.47
CA ILE A 91 -8.01 -9.31 7.07
C ILE A 91 -8.12 -9.33 5.56
N ARG A 92 -7.38 -8.47 4.84
CA ARG A 92 -7.30 -8.48 3.37
C ARG A 92 -6.71 -9.77 2.79
N SER A 93 -5.83 -10.44 3.54
CA SER A 93 -5.25 -11.72 3.12
C SER A 93 -6.21 -12.89 3.29
N ALA A 94 -7.03 -12.88 4.35
CA ALA A 94 -8.05 -13.89 4.63
C ALA A 94 -9.32 -13.66 3.79
N TYR A 95 -9.68 -12.39 3.57
CA TYR A 95 -10.83 -11.94 2.81
C TYR A 95 -10.33 -11.03 1.69
N PRO A 96 -10.39 -11.45 0.42
CA PRO A 96 -9.93 -10.63 -0.69
C PRO A 96 -10.94 -9.51 -0.99
N LEU A 97 -11.01 -8.52 -0.09
CA LEU A 97 -11.92 -7.36 -0.15
C LEU A 97 -11.66 -6.47 -1.38
N ASP A 98 -10.42 -6.47 -1.88
CA ASP A 98 -9.98 -5.70 -3.05
C ASP A 98 -10.27 -6.45 -4.39
N ASN A 99 -10.78 -7.68 -4.35
CA ASN A 99 -11.17 -8.42 -5.56
C ASN A 99 -12.67 -8.33 -5.80
N ARG A 100 -13.06 -8.24 -7.08
CA ARG A 100 -14.47 -8.23 -7.52
C ARG A 100 -15.26 -9.45 -7.05
N TYR A 101 -14.57 -10.58 -6.87
CA TYR A 101 -15.14 -11.83 -6.39
C TYR A 101 -14.39 -12.32 -5.15
N LEU A 102 -15.14 -12.59 -4.08
CA LEU A 102 -14.65 -13.32 -2.91
C LEU A 102 -14.08 -14.68 -3.36
N LEU A 103 -13.16 -15.26 -2.57
CA LEU A 103 -12.53 -16.54 -2.91
C LEU A 103 -13.57 -17.63 -3.24
N SER A 104 -14.65 -17.70 -2.46
CA SER A 104 -15.78 -18.60 -2.69
C SER A 104 -16.49 -18.34 -4.02
N THR A 105 -16.79 -17.08 -4.35
CA THR A 105 -17.43 -16.71 -5.62
C THR A 105 -16.55 -17.04 -6.83
N ARG A 106 -15.23 -16.86 -6.71
CA ARG A 106 -14.27 -17.24 -7.77
C ARG A 106 -14.23 -18.76 -7.98
N LEU A 107 -14.29 -19.54 -6.91
CA LEU A 107 -14.37 -21.00 -6.99
C LEU A 107 -15.69 -21.41 -7.66
N LEU A 108 -16.80 -20.78 -7.29
CA LEU A 108 -18.12 -21.02 -7.91
C LEU A 108 -18.10 -20.74 -9.42
N GLU A 109 -17.53 -19.59 -9.85
CA GLU A 109 -17.41 -19.22 -11.27
C GLU A 109 -16.53 -20.22 -12.04
N ARG A 110 -15.42 -20.65 -11.44
CA ARG A 110 -14.54 -21.68 -12.03
C ARG A 110 -15.30 -22.98 -12.22
N ASP A 111 -16.02 -23.43 -11.20
CA ASP A 111 -16.70 -24.72 -11.20
C ASP A 111 -17.89 -24.72 -12.17
N PHE A 112 -18.63 -23.61 -12.27
CA PHE A 112 -19.63 -23.42 -13.33
C PHE A 112 -19.02 -23.57 -14.74
N LYS A 113 -17.89 -22.90 -15.01
CA LYS A 113 -17.20 -23.02 -16.31
C LYS A 113 -16.72 -24.46 -16.59
N GLN A 114 -16.30 -25.19 -15.56
CA GLN A 114 -15.92 -26.60 -15.71
C GLN A 114 -17.13 -27.47 -16.06
N ILE A 115 -18.28 -27.24 -15.42
CA ILE A 115 -19.51 -27.96 -15.76
C ILE A 115 -20.00 -27.61 -17.18
N ASP A 116 -19.89 -26.35 -17.61
CA ASP A 116 -20.19 -25.95 -18.99
C ASP A 116 -19.30 -26.68 -20.01
N LEU A 117 -18.01 -26.81 -19.70
CA LEU A 117 -17.07 -27.58 -20.52
C LEU A 117 -17.42 -29.07 -20.58
N LEU A 118 -17.89 -29.66 -19.47
CA LEU A 118 -18.37 -31.04 -19.46
C LEU A 118 -19.59 -31.22 -20.37
N TYR A 119 -20.53 -30.28 -20.32
CA TYR A 119 -21.73 -30.30 -21.19
C TYR A 119 -21.36 -30.23 -22.69
N VAL A 120 -20.41 -29.35 -23.05
CA VAL A 120 -19.91 -29.24 -24.42
C VAL A 120 -19.19 -30.52 -24.86
N ARG A 121 -18.35 -31.11 -24.00
CA ARG A 121 -17.66 -32.37 -24.30
C ARG A 121 -18.62 -33.54 -24.47
N LEU A 122 -19.64 -33.63 -23.62
CA LEU A 122 -20.68 -34.65 -23.71
C LEU A 122 -21.41 -34.59 -25.07
N SER A 123 -21.70 -33.37 -25.54
CA SER A 123 -22.33 -33.15 -26.85
C SER A 123 -21.45 -33.59 -28.04
N GLY A 124 -20.13 -33.52 -27.90
CA GLY A 124 -19.17 -33.90 -28.94
C GLY A 124 -18.68 -35.34 -28.88
N THR A 125 -19.11 -36.14 -27.90
CA THR A 125 -18.68 -37.52 -27.70
C THR A 125 -19.78 -38.49 -28.12
N ASP A 126 -19.40 -39.61 -28.71
CA ASP A 126 -20.32 -40.61 -29.28
C ASP A 126 -20.79 -41.60 -28.20
N PHE A 127 -21.69 -41.12 -27.33
CA PHE A 127 -22.40 -41.92 -26.33
C PHE A 127 -23.73 -42.45 -26.89
N ASN A 128 -24.20 -43.58 -26.35
CA ASN A 128 -25.56 -44.07 -26.58
C ASN A 128 -26.59 -43.05 -26.04
N SER A 129 -27.84 -43.10 -26.52
CA SER A 129 -28.92 -42.20 -26.10
C SER A 129 -29.15 -42.21 -24.59
N ASP A 130 -29.19 -43.41 -24.00
CA ASP A 130 -29.56 -43.60 -22.61
C ASP A 130 -28.46 -43.06 -21.68
N ASP A 131 -27.20 -43.38 -21.98
CA ASP A 131 -26.04 -42.85 -21.27
C ASP A 131 -25.97 -41.31 -21.38
N ARG A 132 -26.32 -40.76 -22.54
CA ARG A 132 -26.31 -39.30 -22.76
C ARG A 132 -27.40 -38.60 -21.97
N GLU A 133 -28.58 -39.20 -21.83
CA GLU A 133 -29.66 -38.67 -21.00
C GLU A 133 -29.25 -38.66 -19.53
N GLU A 134 -28.75 -39.79 -19.01
CA GLU A 134 -28.29 -39.89 -17.62
C GLU A 134 -27.17 -38.90 -17.29
N LEU A 135 -26.17 -38.78 -18.18
CA LEU A 135 -25.06 -37.84 -17.98
C LEU A 135 -25.51 -36.36 -18.01
N ASN A 136 -26.51 -36.03 -18.83
CA ASN A 136 -27.09 -34.69 -18.83
C ASN A 136 -27.82 -34.39 -17.51
N ASP A 137 -28.56 -35.35 -16.97
CA ASP A 137 -29.24 -35.20 -15.69
C ASP A 137 -28.25 -34.99 -14.53
N ILE A 138 -27.14 -35.74 -14.53
CA ILE A 138 -26.06 -35.55 -13.55
C ILE A 138 -25.44 -34.15 -13.68
N ILE A 139 -25.19 -33.67 -14.90
CA ILE A 139 -24.66 -32.31 -15.15
C ILE A 139 -25.61 -31.23 -14.64
N ASN A 140 -26.92 -31.40 -14.89
CA ASN A 140 -27.93 -30.47 -14.40
C ASN A 140 -28.01 -30.48 -12.87
N LEU A 141 -27.99 -31.66 -12.24
CA LEU A 141 -27.94 -31.77 -10.79
C LEU A 141 -26.69 -31.12 -10.19
N MET A 142 -25.52 -31.29 -10.82
CA MET A 142 -24.29 -30.61 -10.39
C MET A 142 -24.44 -29.09 -10.43
N ARG A 143 -25.04 -28.52 -11.50
CA ARG A 143 -25.33 -27.07 -11.57
C ARG A 143 -26.27 -26.63 -10.46
N ASP A 144 -27.34 -27.36 -10.21
CA ASP A 144 -28.35 -27.02 -9.20
C ASP A 144 -27.76 -27.03 -7.79
N VAL A 145 -26.95 -28.05 -7.47
CA VAL A 145 -26.25 -28.13 -6.18
C VAL A 145 -25.26 -26.98 -6.03
N LEU A 146 -24.52 -26.64 -7.09
CA LEU A 146 -23.55 -25.54 -7.04
C LEU A 146 -24.25 -24.17 -6.84
N ALA A 147 -25.39 -23.96 -7.51
CA ALA A 147 -26.23 -22.77 -7.29
C ALA A 147 -26.80 -22.73 -5.87
N ALA A 148 -27.26 -23.86 -5.34
CA ALA A 148 -27.81 -23.97 -3.99
C ALA A 148 -26.77 -23.62 -2.91
N GLN A 149 -25.49 -23.92 -3.11
CA GLN A 149 -24.43 -23.57 -2.15
C GLN A 149 -24.23 -22.05 -1.98
N ALA A 150 -24.66 -21.25 -2.96
CA ALA A 150 -24.58 -19.79 -2.92
C ALA A 150 -25.94 -19.13 -2.64
N ASP A 151 -27.00 -19.91 -2.41
CA ASP A 151 -28.34 -19.39 -2.21
C ASP A 151 -28.50 -18.82 -0.80
N PRO A 152 -28.79 -17.51 -0.65
CA PRO A 152 -28.94 -16.86 0.65
C PRO A 152 -29.97 -17.53 1.56
N LYS A 153 -30.96 -18.24 1.01
CA LYS A 153 -32.01 -18.92 1.80
C LYS A 153 -31.47 -20.02 2.72
N PHE A 154 -30.26 -20.54 2.45
CA PHE A 154 -29.62 -21.57 3.28
C PHE A 154 -28.66 -20.98 4.33
N ILE A 155 -28.52 -19.66 4.40
CA ILE A 155 -27.77 -19.00 5.47
C ILE A 155 -28.65 -19.02 6.74
N SER A 156 -28.06 -19.37 7.88
CA SER A 156 -28.82 -19.34 9.14
C SER A 156 -29.15 -17.90 9.54
N PRO A 157 -30.35 -17.62 10.07
CA PRO A 157 -30.72 -16.28 10.52
C PRO A 157 -29.77 -15.70 11.58
N ASP A 158 -29.17 -16.56 12.42
CA ASP A 158 -28.14 -16.16 13.38
C ASP A 158 -26.88 -15.61 12.68
N THR A 159 -26.40 -16.32 11.66
CA THR A 159 -25.21 -15.90 10.90
C THR A 159 -25.48 -14.58 10.16
N GLU A 160 -26.66 -14.44 9.56
CA GLU A 160 -27.10 -13.20 8.91
C GLU A 160 -27.14 -12.04 9.91
N GLY A 161 -27.70 -12.26 11.10
CA GLY A 161 -27.73 -11.28 12.18
C GLY A 161 -26.34 -10.84 12.63
N ARG A 162 -25.39 -11.77 12.76
CA ARG A 162 -23.99 -11.47 13.14
C ARG A 162 -23.27 -10.67 12.07
N PHE A 163 -23.48 -10.98 10.78
CA PHE A 163 -22.92 -10.17 9.69
C PHE A 163 -23.47 -8.76 9.70
N LYS A 164 -24.77 -8.61 9.94
CA LYS A 164 -25.43 -7.30 10.07
C LYS A 164 -24.85 -6.51 11.24
N GLU A 165 -24.65 -7.13 12.40
CA GLU A 165 -24.04 -6.47 13.56
C GLU A 165 -22.63 -5.95 13.24
N ILE A 166 -21.80 -6.75 12.56
CA ILE A 166 -20.45 -6.34 12.16
C ILE A 166 -20.53 -5.17 11.17
N ALA A 167 -21.41 -5.26 10.17
CA ALA A 167 -21.60 -4.19 9.19
C ALA A 167 -22.05 -2.88 9.87
N ASP A 168 -23.00 -2.95 10.80
CA ASP A 168 -23.48 -1.81 11.55
C ASP A 168 -22.37 -1.20 12.42
N ARG A 169 -21.49 -2.01 13.02
CA ARG A 169 -20.32 -1.53 13.77
C ARG A 169 -19.32 -0.82 12.87
N ILE A 170 -19.04 -1.36 11.68
CA ILE A 170 -18.13 -0.74 10.72
C ILE A 170 -18.71 0.61 10.25
N ASN A 171 -20.00 0.65 9.92
CA ASN A 171 -20.67 1.87 9.50
C ASN A 171 -20.66 2.93 10.61
N ARG A 172 -20.93 2.55 11.86
CA ARG A 172 -20.82 3.47 13.00
C ARG A 172 -19.42 4.07 13.13
N VAL A 173 -18.38 3.24 13.08
CA VAL A 173 -16.99 3.74 13.15
C VAL A 173 -16.66 4.64 11.95
N ALA A 174 -17.17 4.31 10.76
CA ALA A 174 -16.96 5.15 9.58
C ALA A 174 -17.65 6.51 9.72
N ASP A 175 -18.87 6.55 10.25
CA ASP A 175 -19.61 7.78 10.53
C ASP A 175 -18.92 8.60 11.64
N ASP A 176 -18.44 7.94 12.69
CA ASP A 176 -17.68 8.56 13.78
C ASP A 176 -16.41 9.23 13.24
N LEU A 177 -15.66 8.56 12.33
CA LEU A 177 -14.45 9.12 11.71
C LEU A 177 -14.70 10.32 10.78
N LEU A 178 -15.95 10.58 10.38
CA LEU A 178 -16.31 11.77 9.59
C LEU A 178 -16.57 13.00 10.48
N ASP A 179 -16.76 12.82 11.79
CA ASP A 179 -16.95 13.90 12.74
C ASP A 179 -15.58 14.53 13.10
N GLU A 180 -15.43 15.84 12.89
CA GLU A 180 -14.22 16.60 13.29
C GLU A 180 -13.97 16.54 14.81
N GLY A 181 -15.01 16.26 15.60
CA GLY A 181 -14.94 16.11 17.05
C GLY A 181 -14.55 14.71 17.53
N TYR A 182 -14.46 13.70 16.66
CA TYR A 182 -14.11 12.33 17.02
C TYR A 182 -12.59 12.09 16.89
N PRO A 183 -11.95 11.33 17.81
CA PRO A 183 -12.52 10.61 18.96
C PRO A 183 -12.78 11.46 20.21
N GLY A 184 -12.58 12.78 20.13
CA GLY A 184 -12.70 13.71 21.26
C GLY A 184 -11.41 13.78 22.09
N PRO A 185 -11.41 14.56 23.18
CA PRO A 185 -10.27 14.61 24.10
C PRO A 185 -10.03 13.23 24.73
N ALA A 186 -8.80 12.73 24.62
CA ALA A 186 -8.42 11.44 25.17
C ALA A 186 -8.66 11.39 26.69
N ASP A 187 -9.12 10.23 27.19
CA ASP A 187 -9.21 10.00 28.63
C ASP A 187 -7.81 10.23 29.25
N PRO A 188 -7.67 11.13 30.23
CA PRO A 188 -6.38 11.44 30.83
C PRO A 188 -5.63 10.22 31.35
N LYS A 189 -6.33 9.15 31.77
CA LYS A 189 -5.69 7.89 32.18
C LYS A 189 -5.09 7.13 31.00
N LEU A 190 -5.82 7.02 29.89
CA LEU A 190 -5.33 6.36 28.68
C LEU A 190 -4.18 7.15 28.04
N LEU A 191 -4.23 8.48 28.15
CA LEU A 191 -3.15 9.36 27.69
C LEU A 191 -1.88 9.16 28.54
N GLU A 192 -1.99 9.09 29.86
CA GLU A 192 -0.86 8.84 30.76
C GLU A 192 -0.22 7.47 30.47
N GLU A 193 -1.04 6.44 30.26
CA GLU A 193 -0.59 5.11 29.90
C GLU A 193 0.07 5.07 28.51
N ALA A 194 -0.51 5.76 27.52
CA ALA A 194 0.07 5.88 26.18
C ALA A 194 1.40 6.65 26.18
N LEU A 195 1.53 7.70 27.00
CA LEU A 195 2.77 8.48 27.15
C LEU A 195 3.85 7.70 27.91
N ALA A 196 3.47 6.75 28.77
CA ALA A 196 4.38 5.86 29.48
C ALA A 196 4.92 4.72 28.60
N GLN A 197 4.32 4.48 27.42
CA GLN A 197 4.83 3.48 26.49
C GLN A 197 6.16 3.93 25.88
N PRO A 198 7.14 3.01 25.71
CA PRO A 198 8.39 3.34 25.03
C PRO A 198 8.12 3.83 23.60
N GLY A 199 9.08 4.60 23.07
CA GLY A 199 9.02 5.07 21.69
C GLY A 199 8.81 3.91 20.71
N TRP A 200 7.91 4.10 19.74
CA TRP A 200 7.59 3.04 18.77
C TRP A 200 8.84 2.55 18.04
N GLY A 201 9.11 1.24 18.13
CA GLY A 201 10.29 0.59 17.55
C GLY A 201 11.46 0.35 18.51
N GLU A 202 11.34 0.74 19.79
CA GLU A 202 12.35 0.44 20.81
C GLU A 202 12.18 -0.93 21.47
N SER A 203 10.99 -1.55 21.38
CA SER A 203 10.72 -2.91 21.87
C SER A 203 10.23 -3.85 20.77
N SER A 204 10.48 -5.16 20.94
CA SER A 204 10.05 -6.22 20.02
C SER A 204 8.52 -6.42 19.98
N THR A 205 7.81 -6.00 21.03
CA THR A 205 6.36 -6.02 21.08
C THR A 205 5.83 -4.71 20.51
N GLU A 206 5.25 -4.76 19.29
CA GLU A 206 4.77 -3.57 18.58
C GLU A 206 3.40 -3.05 19.09
N ILE A 207 2.65 -3.86 19.85
CA ILE A 207 1.34 -3.50 20.43
C ILE A 207 1.19 -4.22 21.79
N PRO A 208 1.05 -3.50 22.92
CA PRO A 208 0.69 -4.09 24.21
C PRO A 208 -0.72 -4.69 24.23
#